data_AF-A0A6B9Y4F6-F1
#
_entry.id   AF-A0A6B9Y4F6-F1
#
_cell.length_a   1.000
_cell.length_b   1.000
_cell.length_c   1.000
_cell.angle_alpha   90.00
_cell.angle_beta   90.00
_cell.angle_gamma   90.00
#
_symmetry.space_group_name_H-M   'P 1'
#
loop_
_entity.id
_entity.type
_entity.pdbx_description
1 polymer ?
#
loop_
_entity_poly.entity_id
_entity_poly.type
_entity_poly.pdbx_seq_one_letter_code
_entity_poly.pdbx_strand_id
1 'polypeptide(L)'
;MFAASFLGTLRHARDRTTGELRKRCYDDADDEAWHVVADALDAVCDLVDLCLLGVPLPTTDGVASRRDDEAIATILDQRFERDPWSDEQAAVTPEDVEADVDLDPTDPSVDRIETVAETVIVPLSTAGPRAANWDVLFDRLVTHAVAVTAECRKLADRQRIDGATDLAAAWEGVAELLGDLASFIAFVRRAAAWTNEPDRETIDRSEAAFTAARTLTDETTTTT
;
A
#
# COMPACT_ATOMS: atom_id res chain seq x y z
N MET A 1 12.82 -10.25 0.64
CA MET A 1 12.36 -8.95 0.09
C MET A 1 11.89 -8.10 1.26
N PHE A 2 11.91 -6.76 1.15
CA PHE A 2 11.55 -5.87 2.26
C PHE A 2 10.51 -4.85 1.82
N ALA A 3 9.54 -4.56 2.70
CA ALA A 3 8.52 -3.54 2.48
C ALA A 3 9.12 -2.14 2.20
N ALA A 4 10.32 -1.89 2.74
CA ALA A 4 11.08 -0.68 2.53
C ALA A 4 11.32 -0.33 1.05
N SER A 5 11.51 -1.34 0.19
CA SER A 5 11.74 -1.10 -1.24
C SER A 5 10.53 -0.45 -1.91
N PHE A 6 9.32 -0.90 -1.57
CA PHE A 6 8.07 -0.38 -2.12
C PHE A 6 7.80 1.04 -1.64
N LEU A 7 7.87 1.25 -0.33
CA LEU A 7 7.64 2.55 0.27
C LEU A 7 8.69 3.57 -0.15
N GLY A 8 9.96 3.14 -0.30
CA GLY A 8 11.04 3.98 -0.81
C GLY A 8 10.78 4.45 -2.23
N THR A 9 10.34 3.56 -3.12
CA THR A 9 10.01 3.92 -4.51
C THR A 9 8.82 4.87 -4.58
N LEU A 10 7.73 4.61 -3.85
CA LEU A 10 6.57 5.50 -3.81
C LEU A 10 6.91 6.87 -3.21
N ARG A 11 7.75 6.88 -2.18
CA ARG A 11 8.24 8.11 -1.55
C ARG A 11 9.15 8.90 -2.50
N HIS A 12 9.98 8.24 -3.31
CA HIS A 12 10.77 8.92 -4.33
C HIS A 12 9.89 9.75 -5.26
N ALA A 13 8.80 9.17 -5.76
CA ALA A 13 7.83 9.90 -6.58
C ALA A 13 7.22 11.09 -5.81
N ARG A 14 6.81 10.90 -4.54
CA ARG A 14 6.28 11.96 -3.67
C ARG A 14 7.27 13.12 -3.50
N ASP A 15 8.53 12.83 -3.26
CA ASP A 15 9.56 13.84 -2.99
C ASP A 15 9.81 14.71 -4.22
N ARG A 16 9.78 14.11 -5.42
CA ARG A 16 9.84 14.84 -6.70
C ARG A 16 8.65 15.79 -6.88
N THR A 17 7.43 15.30 -6.68
CA THR A 17 6.21 16.15 -6.74
C THR A 17 6.26 17.28 -5.72
N THR A 18 6.71 16.99 -4.49
CA THR A 18 6.79 17.97 -3.40
C THR A 18 7.86 19.03 -3.68
N GLY A 19 8.99 18.64 -4.26
CA GLY A 19 10.04 19.55 -4.70
C GLY A 19 9.52 20.52 -5.76
N GLU A 20 8.83 20.00 -6.78
CA GLU A 20 8.25 20.82 -7.86
C GLU A 20 7.17 21.78 -7.34
N LEU A 21 6.31 21.35 -6.42
CA LEU A 21 5.29 22.20 -5.80
C LEU A 21 5.85 23.44 -5.10
N ARG A 22 7.14 23.46 -4.74
CA ARG A 22 7.79 24.63 -4.12
C ARG A 22 8.21 25.69 -5.15
N LYS A 23 8.20 25.39 -6.45
CA LYS A 23 8.46 26.37 -7.50
C LYS A 23 7.37 27.44 -7.54
N ARG A 24 7.77 28.65 -7.93
CA ARG A 24 6.90 29.84 -7.98
C ARG A 24 6.11 29.93 -9.29
N CYS A 25 6.72 29.52 -10.39
CA CYS A 25 6.17 29.55 -11.74
C CYS A 25 6.61 28.29 -12.49
N TYR A 26 5.86 27.92 -13.52
CA TYR A 26 6.16 26.78 -14.39
C TYR A 26 6.15 27.22 -15.86
N ASP A 27 6.96 26.54 -16.67
CA ASP A 27 7.07 26.75 -18.11
C ASP A 27 7.28 25.38 -18.77
N ASP A 28 6.58 25.09 -19.86
CA ASP A 28 6.74 23.84 -20.62
C ASP A 28 8.13 23.71 -21.26
N ALA A 29 8.87 24.82 -21.40
CA ALA A 29 10.26 24.83 -21.84
C ALA A 29 11.28 24.51 -20.72
N ASP A 30 10.83 24.27 -19.48
CA ASP A 30 11.70 23.89 -18.37
C ASP A 30 12.12 22.41 -18.48
N ASP A 31 13.30 22.19 -19.10
CA ASP A 31 13.90 20.86 -19.23
C ASP A 31 14.07 20.16 -17.86
N GLU A 32 14.35 20.90 -16.79
CA GLU A 32 14.51 20.32 -15.45
C GLU A 32 13.18 19.77 -14.93
N ALA A 33 12.08 20.50 -15.12
CA ALA A 33 10.74 20.02 -14.75
C ALA A 33 10.37 18.73 -15.50
N TRP A 34 10.71 18.62 -16.79
CA TRP A 34 10.49 17.40 -17.56
C TRP A 34 11.30 16.20 -17.05
N HIS A 35 12.55 16.41 -16.66
CA HIS A 35 13.36 15.35 -16.04
C HIS A 35 12.75 14.89 -14.72
N VAL A 36 12.20 15.81 -13.92
CA VAL A 36 11.56 15.45 -12.65
C VAL A 36 10.27 14.64 -12.86
N VAL A 37 9.47 14.97 -13.89
CA VAL A 37 8.31 14.15 -14.27
C VAL A 37 8.72 12.76 -14.72
N ALA A 38 9.75 12.65 -15.57
CA ALA A 38 10.25 11.38 -16.07
C ALA A 38 10.77 10.50 -14.92
N ASP A 39 11.56 11.06 -14.00
CA ASP A 39 12.06 10.38 -12.80
C ASP A 39 10.90 9.87 -11.92
N ALA A 40 9.84 10.67 -11.76
CA ALA A 40 8.66 10.27 -11.00
C ALA A 40 7.89 9.14 -11.69
N LEU A 41 7.73 9.20 -13.01
CA LEU A 41 7.08 8.16 -13.80
C LEU A 41 7.84 6.84 -13.72
N ASP A 42 9.17 6.87 -13.88
CA ASP A 42 10.02 5.69 -13.78
C ASP A 42 9.89 5.03 -12.40
N ALA A 43 9.87 5.83 -11.32
CA ALA A 43 9.62 5.32 -9.98
C ALA A 43 8.23 4.65 -9.86
N VAL A 44 7.18 5.21 -10.44
CA VAL A 44 5.85 4.55 -10.42
C VAL A 44 5.87 3.25 -11.21
N CYS A 45 6.56 3.19 -12.34
CA CYS A 45 6.75 1.94 -13.11
C CYS A 45 7.50 0.88 -12.29
N ASP A 46 8.60 1.24 -11.64
CA ASP A 46 9.34 0.35 -10.75
C ASP A 46 8.45 -0.17 -9.60
N LEU A 47 7.56 0.68 -9.07
CA LEU A 47 6.61 0.30 -8.03
C LEU A 47 5.58 -0.72 -8.53
N VAL A 48 5.09 -0.57 -9.77
CA VAL A 48 4.21 -1.55 -10.41
C VAL A 48 4.92 -2.90 -10.50
N ASP A 49 6.15 -2.93 -11.01
CA ASP A 49 6.95 -4.16 -11.13
C ASP A 49 7.18 -4.83 -9.77
N LEU A 50 7.46 -4.05 -8.72
CA LEU A 50 7.56 -4.57 -7.36
C LEU A 50 6.23 -5.16 -6.87
N CYS A 51 5.10 -4.50 -7.13
CA CYS A 51 3.78 -4.98 -6.71
C CYS A 51 3.40 -6.32 -7.35
N LEU A 52 3.83 -6.57 -8.59
CA LEU A 52 3.62 -7.86 -9.26
C LEU A 52 4.29 -9.04 -8.52
N LEU A 53 5.34 -8.80 -7.73
CA LEU A 53 6.01 -9.85 -6.95
C LEU A 53 5.17 -10.37 -5.78
N GLY A 54 4.17 -9.60 -5.34
CA GLY A 54 3.23 -9.98 -4.29
C GLY A 54 1.95 -10.63 -4.81
N VAL A 55 1.87 -10.95 -6.11
CA VAL A 55 0.66 -11.49 -6.75
C VAL A 55 0.90 -12.92 -7.28
N PRO A 56 0.04 -13.91 -6.94
CA PRO A 56 -1.10 -13.79 -6.01
C PRO A 56 -0.63 -13.53 -4.57
N LEU A 57 -1.51 -12.89 -3.78
CA LEU A 57 -1.21 -12.66 -2.36
C LEU A 57 -0.95 -13.99 -1.65
N PRO A 58 0.14 -14.10 -0.88
CA PRO A 58 0.44 -15.29 -0.09
C PRO A 58 -0.69 -15.65 0.90
N THR A 59 -0.87 -16.96 1.16
CA THR A 59 -1.77 -17.43 2.22
C THR A 59 -1.17 -17.09 3.59
N THR A 60 -2.03 -16.70 4.53
CA THR A 60 -1.60 -16.23 5.86
C THR A 60 -1.78 -17.28 6.96
N ASP A 61 -2.29 -18.47 6.63
CA ASP A 61 -2.47 -19.65 7.50
C ASP A 61 -2.99 -19.32 8.92
N GLY A 62 -3.89 -18.34 9.05
CA GLY A 62 -4.51 -17.95 10.32
C GLY A 62 -3.64 -17.11 11.27
N VAL A 63 -2.52 -16.57 10.81
CA VAL A 63 -1.55 -15.78 11.62
C VAL A 63 -1.86 -14.28 11.62
N ALA A 64 -2.89 -13.82 10.90
CA ALA A 64 -3.28 -12.42 10.87
C ALA A 64 -4.02 -12.04 12.16
N SER A 65 -3.36 -11.30 13.04
CA SER A 65 -3.95 -10.66 14.21
C SER A 65 -4.03 -9.16 13.96
N ARG A 66 -5.21 -8.58 14.21
CA ARG A 66 -5.50 -7.17 13.96
C ARG A 66 -4.52 -6.25 14.70
N ARG A 67 -4.15 -6.60 15.93
CA ARG A 67 -3.21 -5.82 16.75
C ARG A 67 -1.83 -5.77 16.08
N ASP A 68 -1.39 -6.90 15.53
CA ASP A 68 -0.07 -7.01 14.89
C ASP A 68 -0.04 -6.34 13.51
N ASP A 69 -1.15 -6.39 12.78
CA ASP A 69 -1.29 -5.65 11.53
C ASP A 69 -1.28 -4.13 11.77
N GLU A 70 -1.92 -3.66 12.85
CA GLU A 70 -1.88 -2.25 13.28
C GLU A 70 -0.46 -1.81 13.72
N ALA A 71 0.28 -2.68 14.41
CA ALA A 71 1.68 -2.48 14.77
C ALA A 71 2.58 -2.32 13.54
N ILE A 72 2.49 -3.27 12.60
CA ILE A 72 3.30 -3.26 11.38
C ILE A 72 2.91 -2.08 10.49
N ALA A 73 1.63 -1.75 10.41
CA ALA A 73 1.16 -0.56 9.70
C ALA A 73 1.82 0.72 10.25
N THR A 74 1.89 0.88 11.57
CA THR A 74 2.56 2.02 12.21
C THR A 74 4.04 2.10 11.82
N ILE A 75 4.77 0.98 11.82
CA ILE A 75 6.17 0.93 11.38
C ILE A 75 6.32 1.37 9.91
N LEU A 76 5.40 0.91 9.05
CA LEU A 76 5.40 1.26 7.62
C LEU A 76 5.07 2.75 7.40
N ASP A 77 4.08 3.28 8.10
CA ASP A 77 3.71 4.71 8.04
C ASP A 77 4.87 5.60 8.49
N GLN A 78 5.48 5.32 9.66
CA GLN A 78 6.64 6.06 10.16
C GLN A 78 7.80 6.07 9.16
N ARG A 79 8.03 4.94 8.47
CA ARG A 79 9.07 4.81 7.45
C ARG A 79 8.75 5.62 6.19
N PHE A 80 7.47 5.71 5.81
CA PHE A 80 7.03 6.53 4.70
C PHE A 80 7.07 8.04 5.02
N GLU A 81 6.80 8.42 6.27
CA GLU A 81 6.65 9.81 6.69
C GLU A 81 7.96 10.54 7.05
N ARG A 82 9.04 9.85 7.44
CA ARG A 82 10.34 10.51 7.72
C ARG A 82 10.87 11.29 6.50
N ASP A 83 11.66 12.35 6.71
CA ASP A 83 12.22 13.27 5.66
C ASP A 83 13.55 12.71 5.08
N PRO A 84 13.86 12.80 3.76
CA PRO A 84 15.16 12.37 3.22
C PRO A 84 16.29 13.38 3.45
N TRP A 85 15.98 14.64 3.80
CA TRP A 85 16.96 15.70 4.00
C TRP A 85 17.39 15.89 5.46
N SER A 86 16.89 15.06 6.38
CA SER A 86 17.60 14.86 7.64
C SER A 86 18.81 13.97 7.36
N ASP A 87 20.02 14.49 7.55
CA ASP A 87 21.28 13.71 7.52
C ASP A 87 21.24 12.50 8.47
N GLU A 88 20.29 12.49 9.41
CA GLU A 88 19.82 11.29 10.07
C GLU A 88 18.97 10.47 9.08
N GLN A 89 19.62 9.54 8.37
CA GLN A 89 18.98 8.27 8.02
C GLN A 89 18.66 7.55 9.34
N ALA A 90 17.71 8.06 10.12
CA ALA A 90 17.27 7.43 11.33
C ALA A 90 16.47 6.21 10.90
N ALA A 91 17.17 5.08 10.86
CA ALA A 91 16.59 3.76 11.01
C ALA A 91 15.38 3.82 11.96
N VAL A 92 14.27 3.18 11.62
CA VAL A 92 13.25 2.89 12.65
C VAL A 92 13.94 1.99 13.64
N THR A 93 14.17 2.48 14.85
CA THR A 93 14.90 1.72 15.88
C THR A 93 13.93 0.88 16.70
N PRO A 94 14.40 -0.15 17.42
CA PRO A 94 13.56 -0.87 18.36
C PRO A 94 12.89 0.03 19.39
N GLU A 95 13.55 1.10 19.83
CA GLU A 95 13.00 2.07 20.80
C GLU A 95 11.82 2.87 20.22
N ASP A 96 11.87 3.22 18.92
CA ASP A 96 10.74 3.88 18.21
C ASP A 96 9.52 2.94 18.13
N VAL A 97 9.76 1.63 18.02
CA VAL A 97 8.72 0.61 17.97
C VAL A 97 8.19 0.33 19.37
N GLU A 98 9.02 0.11 20.38
CA GLU A 98 8.59 -0.19 21.75
C GLU A 98 7.85 0.96 22.43
N ALA A 99 8.12 2.22 22.05
CA ALA A 99 7.43 3.38 22.61
C ALA A 99 5.97 3.53 22.14
N ASP A 100 5.66 3.13 20.90
CA ASP A 100 4.33 3.28 20.27
C ASP A 100 3.64 1.92 20.00
N VAL A 101 4.36 0.81 20.12
CA VAL A 101 3.92 -0.54 19.75
C VAL A 101 4.38 -1.55 20.81
N ASP A 102 3.44 -1.94 21.67
CA ASP A 102 3.64 -3.01 22.66
C ASP A 102 3.58 -4.38 21.95
N LEU A 103 4.75 -4.85 21.48
CA LEU A 103 4.96 -6.17 20.89
C LEU A 103 5.35 -7.17 21.99
N ASP A 104 4.47 -8.13 22.29
CA ASP A 104 4.76 -9.19 23.24
C ASP A 104 5.84 -10.13 22.62
N PRO A 105 7.01 -10.32 23.26
CA PRO A 105 8.10 -11.16 22.75
C PRO A 105 7.73 -12.64 22.61
N THR A 106 6.59 -13.07 23.14
CA THR A 106 6.05 -14.43 22.99
C THR A 106 5.03 -14.56 21.85
N ASP A 107 4.69 -13.46 21.18
CA ASP A 107 3.76 -13.43 20.06
C ASP A 107 4.46 -13.88 18.75
N PRO A 108 3.88 -14.79 17.97
CA PRO A 108 4.37 -15.11 16.61
C PRO A 108 4.48 -13.89 15.68
N SER A 109 3.91 -12.73 16.03
CA SER A 109 4.11 -11.46 15.33
C SER A 109 5.52 -10.89 15.44
N VAL A 110 6.31 -11.28 16.45
CA VAL A 110 7.75 -10.95 16.55
C VAL A 110 8.53 -11.55 15.36
N ASP A 111 8.08 -12.70 14.84
CA ASP A 111 8.67 -13.33 13.65
C ASP A 111 8.35 -12.57 12.35
N ARG A 112 7.41 -11.61 12.38
CA ARG A 112 7.00 -10.79 11.23
C ARG A 112 7.89 -9.57 11.02
N ILE A 113 8.73 -9.20 11.99
CA ILE A 113 9.72 -8.13 11.88
C ILE A 113 11.13 -8.70 12.04
N GLU A 114 12.13 -7.95 11.62
CA GLU A 114 13.54 -8.31 11.79
C GLU A 114 14.33 -7.05 12.14
N THR A 115 15.33 -7.16 13.03
CA THR A 115 16.23 -6.06 13.36
C THR A 115 17.61 -6.33 12.77
N VAL A 116 18.06 -5.46 11.87
CA VAL A 116 19.36 -5.55 11.21
C VAL A 116 20.11 -4.25 11.45
N ALA A 117 21.29 -4.33 12.09
CA ALA A 117 22.11 -3.17 12.43
C ALA A 117 21.30 -2.04 13.08
N GLU A 118 20.59 -2.37 14.17
CA GLU A 118 19.73 -1.46 14.95
C GLU A 118 18.54 -0.86 14.18
N THR A 119 18.28 -1.35 12.96
CA THR A 119 17.15 -0.95 12.13
C THR A 119 16.09 -2.04 12.11
N VAL A 120 14.86 -1.67 12.46
CA VAL A 120 13.67 -2.50 12.28
C VAL A 120 13.28 -2.51 10.79
N ILE A 121 13.13 -3.71 10.26
CA ILE A 121 12.71 -3.98 8.89
C ILE A 121 11.48 -4.91 8.91
N VAL A 122 10.61 -4.70 7.93
CA VAL A 122 9.43 -5.55 7.70
C VAL A 122 9.73 -6.44 6.49
N PRO A 123 10.16 -7.70 6.71
CA PRO A 123 10.40 -8.65 5.63
C PRO A 123 9.09 -9.09 4.96
N LEU A 124 9.20 -9.39 3.67
CA LEU A 124 8.13 -9.98 2.86
C LEU A 124 8.52 -11.40 2.48
N SER A 125 7.63 -12.34 2.76
CA SER A 125 7.79 -13.77 2.48
C SER A 125 6.56 -14.31 1.76
N THR A 126 6.70 -15.43 1.05
CA THR A 126 5.58 -16.14 0.43
C THR A 126 4.95 -17.20 1.35
N ALA A 127 5.53 -17.43 2.53
CA ALA A 127 5.06 -18.40 3.52
C ALA A 127 5.43 -18.00 4.94
N GLY A 128 4.76 -18.61 5.91
CA GLY A 128 4.95 -18.37 7.35
C GLY A 128 4.39 -17.02 7.81
N PRO A 129 4.64 -16.61 9.07
CA PRO A 129 4.06 -15.39 9.64
C PRO A 129 4.31 -14.13 8.80
N ARG A 130 5.50 -14.02 8.20
CA ARG A 130 5.92 -12.91 7.33
C ARG A 130 5.09 -12.78 6.04
N ALA A 131 4.33 -13.80 5.65
CA ALA A 131 3.41 -13.74 4.52
C ALA A 131 2.28 -12.72 4.74
N ALA A 132 1.81 -12.57 5.99
CA ALA A 132 0.77 -11.60 6.35
C ALA A 132 1.19 -10.14 6.15
N ASN A 133 2.50 -9.85 6.09
CA ASN A 133 3.02 -8.49 5.86
C ASN A 133 2.66 -7.95 4.48
N TRP A 134 2.37 -8.81 3.51
CA TRP A 134 1.93 -8.37 2.19
C TRP A 134 0.59 -7.65 2.22
N ASP A 135 -0.38 -8.13 3.00
CA ASP A 135 -1.68 -7.46 3.09
C ASP A 135 -1.56 -6.09 3.75
N VAL A 136 -0.80 -6.00 4.84
CA VAL A 136 -0.52 -4.73 5.54
C VAL A 136 0.22 -3.76 4.63
N LEU A 137 1.26 -4.21 3.92
CA LEU A 137 1.99 -3.39 2.97
C LEU A 137 1.08 -2.86 1.85
N PHE A 138 0.27 -3.73 1.25
CA PHE A 138 -0.63 -3.36 0.17
C PHE A 138 -1.70 -2.37 0.62
N ASP A 139 -2.22 -2.51 1.84
CA ASP A 139 -3.12 -1.52 2.46
C ASP A 139 -2.47 -0.14 2.58
N ARG A 140 -1.23 -0.09 3.09
CA ARG A 140 -0.46 1.15 3.28
C ARG A 140 -0.05 1.77 1.95
N LEU A 141 0.36 0.96 0.97
CA LEU A 141 0.68 1.44 -0.38
C LEU A 141 -0.50 2.11 -1.07
N VAL A 142 -1.71 1.55 -0.95
CA VAL A 142 -2.93 2.19 -1.49
C VAL A 142 -3.15 3.55 -0.81
N THR A 143 -3.06 3.60 0.52
CA THR A 143 -3.24 4.83 1.29
C THR A 143 -2.26 5.92 0.85
N HIS A 144 -0.98 5.59 0.76
CA HIS A 144 0.05 6.54 0.36
C HIS A 144 -0.03 6.90 -1.13
N ALA A 145 -0.35 5.96 -2.02
CA ALA A 145 -0.48 6.23 -3.46
C ALA A 145 -1.63 7.21 -3.74
N VAL A 146 -2.74 7.10 -3.01
CA VAL A 146 -3.85 8.07 -3.06
C VAL A 146 -3.39 9.46 -2.63
N ALA A 147 -2.57 9.56 -1.57
CA ALA A 147 -2.03 10.84 -1.13
C ALA A 147 -1.09 11.47 -2.17
N VAL A 148 -0.19 10.68 -2.77
CA VAL A 148 0.72 11.15 -3.83
C VAL A 148 -0.06 11.57 -5.08
N THR A 149 -1.08 10.80 -5.47
CA THR A 149 -2.00 11.13 -6.56
C THR A 149 -2.62 12.52 -6.37
N ALA A 150 -3.05 12.85 -5.14
CA ALA A 150 -3.64 14.15 -4.84
C ALA A 150 -2.62 15.29 -5.00
N GLU A 151 -1.37 15.11 -4.57
CA GLU A 151 -0.32 16.11 -4.77
C GLU A 151 0.06 16.28 -6.25
N CYS A 152 0.13 15.19 -7.03
CA CYS A 152 0.37 15.27 -8.48
C CYS A 152 -0.72 16.07 -9.19
N ARG A 153 -2.00 15.82 -8.87
CA ARG A 153 -3.13 16.57 -9.46
C ARG A 153 -3.10 18.04 -9.08
N LYS A 154 -2.76 18.35 -7.83
CA LYS A 154 -2.59 19.73 -7.36
C LYS A 154 -1.43 20.45 -8.06
N LEU A 155 -0.34 19.75 -8.35
CA LEU A 155 0.78 20.30 -9.14
C LEU A 155 0.34 20.57 -10.58
N ALA A 156 -0.35 19.62 -11.22
CA ALA A 156 -0.91 19.79 -12.55
C ALA A 156 -1.88 20.98 -12.61
N ASP A 157 -2.76 21.14 -11.61
CA ASP A 157 -3.66 22.29 -11.51
C ASP A 157 -2.90 23.62 -11.49
N ARG A 158 -1.81 23.71 -10.74
CA ARG A 158 -0.97 24.92 -10.68
C ARG A 158 -0.25 25.19 -11.99
N GLN A 159 0.28 24.16 -12.63
CA GLN A 159 0.95 24.28 -13.93
C GLN A 159 -0.01 24.76 -15.02
N ARG A 160 -1.26 24.26 -15.03
CA ARG A 160 -2.31 24.76 -15.94
C ARG A 160 -2.61 26.24 -15.72
N ILE A 161 -2.61 26.71 -14.46
CA ILE A 161 -2.81 28.15 -14.15
C ILE A 161 -1.67 29.00 -14.70
N ASP A 162 -0.43 28.50 -14.64
CA ASP A 162 0.76 29.19 -15.15
C ASP A 162 0.95 29.04 -16.67
N GLY A 163 0.11 28.24 -17.34
CA GLY A 163 0.12 28.02 -18.78
C GLY A 163 0.99 26.84 -19.25
N ALA A 164 1.67 26.15 -18.33
CA ALA A 164 2.46 24.95 -18.59
C ALA A 164 1.54 23.73 -18.74
N THR A 165 0.92 23.59 -19.91
CA THR A 165 -0.19 22.64 -20.12
C THR A 165 0.32 21.23 -20.37
N ASP A 166 1.47 21.09 -21.04
CA ASP A 166 2.05 19.79 -21.36
C ASP A 166 2.66 19.13 -20.11
N LEU A 167 3.35 19.91 -19.28
CA LEU A 167 3.82 19.44 -17.96
C LEU A 167 2.66 19.01 -17.06
N ALA A 168 1.57 19.77 -17.06
CA ALA A 168 0.39 19.42 -16.27
C ALA A 168 -0.22 18.09 -16.72
N ALA A 169 -0.36 17.86 -18.03
CA ALA A 169 -0.86 16.61 -18.58
C ALA A 169 0.06 15.43 -18.21
N ALA A 170 1.37 15.63 -18.17
CA ALA A 170 2.31 14.59 -17.78
C ALA A 170 2.19 14.22 -16.29
N TRP A 171 2.01 15.20 -15.39
CA TRP A 171 1.72 14.94 -13.98
C TRP A 171 0.35 14.30 -13.75
N GLU A 172 -0.66 14.63 -14.57
CA GLU A 172 -1.93 13.91 -14.58
C GLU A 172 -1.73 12.44 -14.95
N GLY A 173 -0.91 12.14 -15.96
CA GLY A 173 -0.58 10.75 -16.33
C GLY A 173 0.08 9.96 -15.18
N VAL A 174 0.99 10.59 -14.43
CA VAL A 174 1.58 9.97 -13.21
C VAL A 174 0.49 9.70 -12.17
N ALA A 175 -0.44 10.65 -11.96
CA ALA A 175 -1.54 10.50 -11.03
C ALA A 175 -2.54 9.41 -11.45
N GLU A 176 -2.80 9.26 -12.74
CA GLU A 176 -3.63 8.19 -13.30
C GLU A 176 -3.00 6.81 -13.05
N LEU A 177 -1.70 6.67 -13.35
CA LEU A 177 -0.98 5.40 -13.14
C LEU A 177 -0.96 4.98 -11.67
N LEU A 178 -0.78 5.91 -10.73
CA LEU A 178 -0.89 5.66 -9.30
C LEU A 178 -2.31 5.24 -8.89
N GLY A 179 -3.33 5.84 -9.49
CA GLY A 179 -4.73 5.46 -9.26
C GLY A 179 -5.07 4.07 -9.78
N ASP A 180 -4.53 3.70 -10.94
CA ASP A 180 -4.67 2.36 -11.52
C ASP A 180 -3.95 1.31 -10.67
N LEU A 181 -2.74 1.62 -10.17
CA LEU A 181 -2.02 0.76 -9.24
C LEU A 181 -2.82 0.53 -7.95
N ALA A 182 -3.38 1.59 -7.36
CA ALA A 182 -4.21 1.46 -6.16
C ALA A 182 -5.45 0.57 -6.42
N SER A 183 -6.08 0.73 -7.58
CA SER A 183 -7.22 -0.09 -8.01
C SER A 183 -6.84 -1.55 -8.23
N PHE A 184 -5.67 -1.80 -8.84
CA PHE A 184 -5.11 -3.14 -9.01
C PHE A 184 -4.85 -3.83 -7.68
N ILE A 185 -4.19 -3.14 -6.74
CA ILE A 185 -3.91 -3.68 -5.40
C ILE A 185 -5.22 -4.02 -4.67
N ALA A 186 -6.22 -3.12 -4.71
CA ALA A 186 -7.52 -3.37 -4.13
C ALA A 186 -8.23 -4.59 -4.74
N PHE A 187 -8.10 -4.78 -6.05
CA PHE A 187 -8.61 -5.96 -6.74
C PHE A 187 -7.91 -7.24 -6.28
N VAL A 188 -6.57 -7.24 -6.22
CA VAL A 188 -5.78 -8.40 -5.75
C VAL A 188 -6.14 -8.79 -4.32
N ARG A 189 -6.24 -7.82 -3.40
CA ARG A 189 -6.66 -8.05 -2.01
C ARG A 189 -8.06 -8.64 -1.93
N ARG A 190 -9.01 -8.11 -2.71
CA ARG A 190 -10.36 -8.66 -2.78
C ARG A 190 -10.34 -10.09 -3.29
N ALA A 191 -9.62 -10.38 -4.38
CA ALA A 191 -9.51 -11.73 -4.91
C ALA A 191 -8.90 -12.70 -3.90
N ALA A 192 -7.87 -12.27 -3.16
CA ALA A 192 -7.24 -13.07 -2.12
C ALA A 192 -8.19 -13.39 -0.96
N ALA A 193 -9.05 -12.45 -0.54
CA ALA A 193 -10.07 -12.70 0.46
C ALA A 193 -11.06 -13.80 0.04
N TRP A 194 -11.39 -13.87 -1.26
CA TRP A 194 -12.23 -14.94 -1.82
C TRP A 194 -11.52 -16.30 -1.91
N THR A 195 -10.20 -16.32 -2.07
CA THR A 195 -9.44 -17.58 -2.20
C THR A 195 -8.95 -18.12 -0.85
N ASN A 196 -8.72 -17.24 0.12
CA ASN A 196 -8.26 -17.59 1.46
C ASN A 196 -9.40 -17.93 2.43
N GLU A 197 -10.66 -17.68 2.02
CA GLU A 197 -11.85 -18.11 2.74
C GLU A 197 -12.77 -18.85 1.76
N PRO A 198 -12.92 -20.16 1.96
CA PRO A 198 -13.85 -20.56 3.00
C PRO A 198 -13.29 -21.63 3.93
N ASP A 199 -13.37 -21.37 5.22
CA ASP A 199 -13.53 -22.47 6.17
C ASP A 199 -14.71 -23.33 5.71
N ARG A 200 -14.51 -24.65 5.70
CA ARG A 200 -15.54 -25.63 5.36
C ARG A 200 -16.79 -25.42 6.21
N GLU A 201 -16.61 -24.96 7.45
CA GLU A 201 -17.71 -24.57 8.35
C GLU A 201 -18.52 -23.37 7.83
N THR A 202 -17.89 -22.40 7.17
CA THR A 202 -18.55 -21.24 6.57
C THR A 202 -19.31 -21.60 5.29
N ILE A 203 -18.77 -22.52 4.47
CA ILE A 203 -19.53 -23.14 3.37
C ILE A 203 -20.73 -23.88 3.92
N ASP A 204 -20.53 -24.79 4.88
CA ASP A 204 -21.60 -25.63 5.43
C ASP A 204 -22.71 -24.77 6.08
N ARG A 205 -22.35 -23.68 6.75
CA ARG A 205 -23.30 -22.71 7.33
C ARG A 205 -24.05 -21.93 6.26
N SER A 206 -23.38 -21.56 5.16
CA SER A 206 -24.01 -20.87 4.03
C SER A 206 -24.95 -21.78 3.25
N GLU A 207 -24.56 -23.04 3.04
CA GLU A 207 -25.42 -24.08 2.44
C GLU A 207 -26.64 -24.39 3.32
N ALA A 208 -26.46 -24.46 4.65
CA ALA A 208 -27.55 -24.63 5.60
C ALA A 208 -28.52 -23.44 5.59
N ALA A 209 -28.00 -22.21 5.56
CA ALA A 209 -28.81 -21.00 5.48
C ALA A 209 -29.60 -20.91 4.16
N PHE A 210 -28.96 -21.26 3.04
CA PHE A 210 -29.60 -21.30 1.72
C PHE A 210 -30.70 -22.36 1.66
N THR A 211 -30.45 -23.54 2.23
CA THR A 211 -31.45 -24.62 2.30
C THR A 211 -32.66 -24.20 3.13
N ALA A 212 -32.43 -23.61 4.30
CA ALA A 212 -33.50 -23.11 5.17
C ALA A 212 -34.35 -22.02 4.50
N ALA A 213 -33.71 -21.07 3.80
CA ALA A 213 -34.41 -20.03 3.04
C ALA A 213 -35.27 -20.61 1.91
N ARG A 214 -34.79 -21.66 1.23
CA ARG A 214 -35.54 -22.34 0.18
C ARG A 214 -36.77 -23.08 0.73
N THR A 215 -36.62 -23.79 1.85
CA THR A 215 -37.73 -24.48 2.52
C THR A 215 -38.82 -23.50 2.95
N LEU A 216 -38.45 -22.35 3.54
CA LEU A 216 -39.38 -21.27 3.87
C LEU A 216 -40.12 -20.74 2.63
N THR A 217 -39.42 -20.58 1.51
CA THR A 217 -40.01 -20.07 0.26
C THR A 217 -41.00 -21.08 -0.34
N ASP A 218 -40.67 -22.37 -0.31
CA ASP A 218 -41.55 -23.43 -0.80
C ASP A 218 -42.81 -23.59 0.07
N GLU A 219 -42.68 -23.51 1.40
CA GLU A 219 -43.83 -23.53 2.33
C GLU A 219 -44.76 -22.33 2.12
N THR A 220 -44.21 -21.15 1.90
CA THR A 220 -45.01 -19.93 1.66
C THR A 220 -45.75 -19.99 0.31
N THR A 221 -45.15 -20.62 -0.70
CA THR A 221 -45.73 -20.76 -2.04
C THR A 221 -46.81 -21.85 -2.11
N THR A 222 -46.76 -22.86 -1.23
CA THR A 222 -47.75 -23.96 -1.21
C THR A 222 -49.02 -23.62 -0.42
N THR A 223 -49.01 -22.51 0.34
CA THR A 223 -50.11 -22.09 1.22
C THR A 223 -50.96 -20.94 0.65
N THR A 224 -50.72 -20.55 -0.62
CA THR A 224 -51.48 -19.52 -1.34
C THR A 224 -52.24 -20.14 -2.51
#